data_AF-R0I107-F1
#
_entry.id   AF-R0I107-F1
#
_cell.length_a   1.000
_cell.length_b   1.000
_cell.length_c   1.000
_cell.angle_alpha   90.00
_cell.angle_beta   90.00
_cell.angle_gamma   90.00
#
_symmetry.space_group_name_H-M   'P 1'
#
loop_
_entity.id
_entity.type
_entity.pdbx_description
1 polymer ?
#
loop_
_entity_poly.entity_id
_entity_poly.type
_entity_poly.pdbx_seq_one_letter_code
_entity_poly.pdbx_strand_id
1 'polypeptide(L)'
;MFDRKTELFSITGFSKVYQILEVQWILRKGKKLIVVDESRRKLNSRLHSAGHLLDMCMQKVGLGHLEPGKGYHFPDGPFVEYKGSVSQDKLLVKQKELEAEANELITKGGKVDAAILPYEEASVLCGGSLPDYIPKGSTPRIIKLGDNPGCPCGGTHVSDISDIINMKITQMRTKKGMTKVFYTIAS
;
A
#
# COMPACT_ATOMS: atom_id res chain seq x y z
N MET A 1 3.48 -27.72 22.48
CA MET A 1 3.14 -26.99 23.72
C MET A 1 4.39 -26.25 24.17
N PHE A 2 4.56 -24.99 23.75
CA PHE A 2 5.51 -24.07 24.35
C PHE A 2 4.77 -22.77 24.62
N ASP A 3 4.14 -22.75 25.80
CA ASP A 3 3.78 -21.54 26.51
C ASP A 3 5.07 -20.79 26.83
N ARG A 4 5.12 -19.47 26.58
CA ARG A 4 5.75 -18.49 27.47
C ARG A 4 5.51 -17.06 27.00
N LYS A 5 4.86 -16.31 27.90
CA LYS A 5 4.28 -14.97 27.77
C LYS A 5 5.24 -13.90 27.25
N THR A 6 4.73 -13.14 26.29
CA THR A 6 5.29 -11.91 25.70
C THR A 6 5.15 -10.74 26.67
N GLU A 7 6.20 -9.98 26.93
CA GLU A 7 6.08 -8.74 27.72
C GLU A 7 5.41 -7.64 26.89
N LEU A 8 4.44 -6.99 27.53
CA LEU A 8 3.53 -6.00 26.97
C LEU A 8 4.13 -4.59 27.13
N PHE A 9 4.29 -3.88 26.02
CA PHE A 9 4.59 -2.44 26.04
C PHE A 9 3.50 -1.68 25.28
N SER A 10 2.85 -0.72 25.94
CA SER A 10 1.91 0.20 25.28
C SER A 10 2.67 1.40 24.76
N ILE A 11 2.68 1.58 23.45
CA ILE A 11 3.14 2.82 22.81
C ILE A 11 1.86 3.66 22.63
N THR A 12 1.62 4.58 23.57
CA THR A 12 0.65 5.70 23.56
C THR A 12 -0.56 5.64 22.60
N GLY A 13 -1.77 5.62 23.17
CA GLY A 13 -3.01 6.09 22.52
C GLY A 13 -3.70 5.18 21.50
N PHE A 14 -3.06 4.11 21.03
CA PHE A 14 -3.65 3.09 20.15
C PHE A 14 -3.64 1.70 20.81
N SER A 15 -4.28 0.72 20.15
CA SER A 15 -4.21 -0.70 20.51
C SER A 15 -2.76 -1.18 20.72
N LYS A 16 -2.58 -2.16 21.61
CA LYS A 16 -1.26 -2.70 22.00
C LYS A 16 -0.45 -3.12 20.76
N VAL A 17 0.76 -2.57 20.60
CA VAL A 17 1.75 -2.99 19.60
C VAL A 17 2.74 -3.94 20.27
N TYR A 18 3.00 -5.09 19.66
CA TYR A 18 3.89 -6.12 20.19
C TYR A 18 5.20 -6.15 19.41
N GLN A 19 6.32 -6.27 20.11
CA GLN A 19 7.64 -6.46 19.50
C GLN A 19 8.10 -7.90 19.74
N ILE A 20 8.47 -8.60 18.67
CA ILE A 20 9.08 -9.93 18.74
C ILE A 20 10.59 -9.76 18.80
N LEU A 21 11.24 -10.48 19.71
CA LEU A 21 12.69 -10.47 19.90
C LEU A 21 13.23 -11.84 19.47
N GLU A 22 14.22 -11.84 18.58
CA GLU A 22 14.83 -13.07 18.05
C GLU A 22 15.78 -13.76 19.05
N VAL A 23 16.18 -13.05 20.11
CA VAL A 23 17.07 -13.57 21.16
C VAL A 23 16.41 -13.37 22.52
N GLN A 24 16.61 -14.35 23.41
CA GLN A 24 16.06 -14.38 24.76
C GLN A 24 16.80 -13.37 25.66
N TRP A 25 16.57 -12.08 25.42
CA TRP A 25 17.00 -11.03 26.33
C TRP A 25 16.08 -10.99 27.54
N ILE A 26 16.66 -11.05 28.74
CA ILE A 26 15.94 -10.65 29.96
C ILE A 26 15.77 -9.14 29.88
N LEU A 27 14.66 -8.69 29.31
CA LEU A 27 14.29 -7.29 29.35
C LEU A 27 13.91 -6.94 30.79
N ARG A 28 14.76 -6.16 31.45
CA ARG A 28 14.38 -5.53 32.71
C ARG A 28 13.40 -4.41 32.43
N LYS A 29 12.32 -4.34 33.22
CA LYS A 29 11.41 -3.19 33.26
C LYS A 29 12.21 -1.89 33.38
N GLY A 30 11.86 -0.91 32.56
CA GLY A 30 12.54 0.37 32.51
C GLY A 30 12.41 1.02 31.14
N LYS A 31 12.95 2.24 31.00
CA LYS A 31 13.02 2.92 29.72
C LYS A 31 13.89 2.11 28.75
N LYS A 32 13.40 1.89 27.54
CA LYS A 32 14.12 1.26 26.43
C LYS A 32 14.05 2.19 25.23
N LEU A 33 15.14 2.24 24.48
CA LEU A 33 15.16 2.92 23.18
C LEU A 33 14.77 1.89 22.12
N ILE A 34 13.79 2.24 21.29
CA ILE A 34 13.41 1.46 20.11
C ILE A 34 13.88 2.26 18.90
N VAL A 35 14.62 1.60 18.01
CA VAL A 35 15.12 2.19 16.77
C VAL A 35 14.48 1.44 15.61
N VAL A 36 13.97 2.20 14.65
CA VAL A 36 13.45 1.67 13.39
C VAL A 36 14.60 1.61 12.38
N ASP A 37 14.72 0.49 11.68
CA ASP A 37 15.58 0.40 10.49
C ASP A 37 15.02 1.34 9.41
N GLU A 38 15.72 2.46 9.21
CA GLU A 38 15.29 3.53 8.31
C GLU A 38 15.26 3.08 6.85
N SER A 39 16.27 2.31 6.41
CA SER A 39 16.37 1.81 5.03
C SER A 39 15.20 0.88 4.72
N ARG A 40 14.91 -0.07 5.63
CA ARG A 40 13.76 -0.96 5.49
C ARG A 40 12.43 -0.20 5.53
N ARG A 41 12.32 0.83 6.38
CA ARG A 41 11.11 1.67 6.46
C ARG A 41 10.88 2.46 5.17
N LYS A 42 11.93 3.05 4.59
CA LYS A 42 11.87 3.77 3.32
C LYS A 42 11.47 2.84 2.18
N LEU A 43 12.13 1.69 2.04
CA LEU A 43 11.82 0.70 1.02
C LEU A 43 10.34 0.25 1.07
N ASN A 44 9.84 -0.13 2.25
CA ASN A 44 8.46 -0.57 2.39
C ASN A 44 7.45 0.56 2.10
N SER A 45 7.79 1.81 2.44
CA SER A 45 6.91 2.95 2.15
C SER A 45 6.83 3.24 0.65
N ARG A 46 7.95 3.14 -0.06
CA ARG A 46 8.01 3.27 -1.52
C ARG A 46 7.23 2.14 -2.21
N LEU A 47 7.43 0.89 -1.77
CA LEU A 47 6.71 -0.27 -2.30
C LEU A 47 5.20 -0.17 -2.12
N HIS A 48 4.74 0.27 -0.95
CA HIS A 48 3.31 0.45 -0.67
C HIS A 48 2.72 1.58 -1.53
N SER A 49 3.45 2.70 -1.66
CA SER A 49 3.00 3.82 -2.47
C SER A 49 2.95 3.47 -3.96
N ALA A 50 3.90 2.69 -4.47
CA ALA A 50 3.86 2.15 -5.83
C ALA A 50 2.65 1.23 -6.07
N GLY A 51 2.20 0.50 -5.04
CA GLY A 51 0.96 -0.27 -5.10
C GLY A 51 -0.26 0.60 -5.37
N HIS A 52 -0.43 1.70 -4.62
CA HIS A 52 -1.52 2.65 -4.84
C HIS A 52 -1.40 3.41 -6.16
N LEU A 53 -0.18 3.75 -6.57
CA LEU A 53 0.05 4.38 -7.87
C LEU A 53 -0.44 3.47 -9.01
N LEU A 54 -0.28 2.16 -8.86
CA LEU A 54 -0.75 1.19 -9.84
C LEU A 54 -2.27 1.23 -10.03
N ASP A 55 -3.04 1.37 -8.95
CA ASP A 55 -4.50 1.47 -9.00
C ASP A 55 -4.93 2.67 -9.87
N MET A 56 -4.20 3.78 -9.78
CA MET A 56 -4.43 4.96 -10.62
C MET A 56 -4.08 4.67 -12.09
N CYS A 57 -2.96 4.00 -12.33
CA CYS A 57 -2.52 3.65 -13.69
C CYS A 57 -3.54 2.73 -14.39
N MET A 58 -4.13 1.78 -13.65
CA MET A 58 -5.16 0.87 -14.17
C MET A 58 -6.34 1.63 -14.80
N GLN A 59 -6.80 2.70 -14.18
CA GLN A 59 -7.86 3.54 -14.74
C GLN A 59 -7.44 4.17 -16.07
N LYS A 60 -6.24 4.76 -16.10
CA LYS A 60 -5.72 5.49 -17.27
C LYS A 60 -5.44 4.60 -18.47
N VAL A 61 -5.01 3.36 -18.26
CA VAL A 61 -4.78 2.40 -19.35
C VAL A 61 -6.05 1.65 -19.78
N GLY A 62 -7.24 2.11 -19.38
CA GLY A 62 -8.52 1.50 -19.76
C GLY A 62 -8.83 0.18 -19.06
N LEU A 63 -8.19 -0.09 -17.92
CA LEU A 63 -8.46 -1.23 -17.05
C LEU A 63 -9.20 -0.82 -15.76
N GLY A 64 -9.72 0.40 -15.67
CA GLY A 64 -10.41 0.91 -14.47
C GLY A 64 -11.68 0.16 -14.06
N HIS A 65 -12.20 -0.72 -14.93
CA HIS A 65 -13.33 -1.60 -14.62
C HIS A 65 -12.91 -2.84 -13.80
N LEU A 66 -11.61 -3.09 -13.66
CA LEU A 66 -11.09 -4.16 -12.81
C LEU A 66 -11.05 -3.68 -11.36
N GLU A 67 -11.82 -4.31 -10.48
CA GLU A 67 -11.88 -3.91 -9.07
C GLU A 67 -10.59 -4.33 -8.34
N PRO A 68 -9.92 -3.44 -7.59
CA PRO A 68 -8.78 -3.82 -6.77
C PRO A 68 -9.20 -4.80 -5.67
N GLY A 69 -8.35 -5.81 -5.45
CA GLY A 69 -8.52 -6.84 -4.44
C GLY A 69 -7.33 -6.87 -3.50
N LYS A 70 -6.52 -7.92 -3.57
CA LYS A 70 -5.40 -8.12 -2.64
C LYS A 70 -4.13 -7.41 -3.13
N GLY A 71 -3.55 -6.60 -2.26
CA GLY A 71 -2.18 -6.07 -2.41
C GLY A 71 -1.15 -6.89 -1.62
N TYR A 72 0.05 -7.01 -2.16
CA TYR A 72 1.25 -7.47 -1.47
C TYR A 72 2.37 -6.49 -1.78
N HIS A 73 2.82 -5.71 -0.79
CA HIS A 73 3.75 -4.59 -1.00
C HIS A 73 5.08 -4.81 -0.26
N PHE A 74 5.57 -6.04 -0.28
CA PHE A 74 6.83 -6.43 0.35
C PHE A 74 7.90 -6.72 -0.72
N PRO A 75 9.19 -6.65 -0.37
CA PRO A 75 10.29 -6.76 -1.34
C PRO A 75 10.34 -8.08 -2.13
N ASP A 76 9.76 -9.15 -1.60
CA ASP A 76 9.74 -10.51 -2.14
C ASP A 76 8.64 -10.73 -3.19
N GLY A 77 8.55 -9.81 -4.16
CA GLY A 77 7.65 -9.91 -5.30
C GLY A 77 6.31 -9.20 -5.06
N PRO A 78 6.31 -7.86 -5.00
CA PRO A 78 5.10 -7.11 -4.75
C PRO A 78 4.15 -7.18 -5.94
N PHE A 79 2.85 -7.18 -5.65
CA PHE A 79 1.79 -7.24 -6.65
C PHE A 79 0.50 -6.58 -6.16
N VAL A 80 -0.37 -6.25 -7.12
CA VAL A 80 -1.79 -5.99 -6.88
C VAL A 80 -2.62 -6.98 -7.69
N GLU A 81 -3.62 -7.57 -7.05
CA GLU A 81 -4.60 -8.46 -7.67
C GLU A 81 -5.91 -7.71 -7.87
N TYR A 82 -6.48 -7.84 -9.06
CA TYR A 82 -7.73 -7.21 -9.44
C TYR A 82 -8.76 -8.26 -9.89
N LYS A 83 -10.03 -8.03 -9.55
CA LYS A 83 -11.15 -8.82 -10.08
C LYS A 83 -11.46 -8.38 -11.50
N GLY A 84 -11.49 -9.34 -12.41
CA GLY A 84 -11.64 -9.13 -13.84
C GLY A 84 -10.47 -9.74 -14.62
N SER A 85 -10.69 -9.93 -15.92
CA SER A 85 -9.75 -10.62 -16.80
C SER A 85 -9.27 -9.69 -17.92
N VAL A 86 -7.94 -9.60 -18.05
CA VAL A 86 -7.32 -9.06 -19.26
C VAL A 86 -7.05 -10.21 -20.23
N SER A 87 -7.42 -10.03 -21.50
CA SER A 87 -7.21 -11.04 -22.54
C SER A 87 -5.72 -11.26 -22.81
N GLN A 88 -5.34 -12.49 -23.15
CA GLN A 88 -3.93 -12.90 -23.27
C GLN A 88 -3.15 -12.08 -24.31
N ASP A 89 -3.80 -11.74 -25.42
CA ASP A 89 -3.26 -10.89 -26.49
C ASP A 89 -2.96 -9.45 -26.02
N LYS A 90 -3.65 -8.96 -24.97
CA LYS A 90 -3.49 -7.61 -24.45
C LYS A 90 -2.51 -7.50 -23.29
N LEU A 91 -2.14 -8.62 -22.65
CA LEU A 91 -1.32 -8.60 -21.43
C LEU A 91 0.01 -7.86 -21.63
N LEU A 92 0.73 -8.17 -22.72
CA LEU A 92 2.03 -7.55 -22.98
C LEU A 92 1.91 -6.04 -23.28
N VAL A 93 0.86 -5.63 -23.99
CA VAL A 93 0.60 -4.23 -24.31
C VAL A 93 0.25 -3.47 -23.04
N LYS A 94 -0.71 -4.00 -22.25
CA LYS A 94 -1.14 -3.37 -20.98
C LYS A 94 -0.02 -3.31 -19.96
N GLN A 95 0.87 -4.30 -19.92
CA GLN A 95 2.06 -4.27 -19.08
C GLN A 95 2.96 -3.09 -19.41
N LYS A 96 3.22 -2.83 -20.69
CA LYS A 96 4.04 -1.70 -21.14
C LYS A 96 3.35 -0.36 -20.90
N GLU A 97 2.05 -0.27 -21.16
CA GLU A 97 1.27 0.94 -20.90
C GLU A 97 1.24 1.29 -19.40
N LEU A 98 1.05 0.30 -18.53
CA LEU A 98 1.08 0.49 -17.06
C LEU A 98 2.46 0.98 -16.60
N GLU A 99 3.54 0.39 -17.12
CA GLU A 99 4.89 0.82 -16.79
C GLU A 99 5.17 2.26 -17.25
N ALA A 100 4.79 2.59 -18.48
CA ALA A 100 4.97 3.94 -19.01
C ALA A 100 4.19 4.97 -18.19
N GLU A 101 2.91 4.71 -17.94
CA GLU A 101 2.04 5.59 -17.16
C GLU A 101 2.53 5.77 -15.72
N ALA A 102 2.96 4.69 -15.07
CA ALA A 102 3.49 4.75 -13.71
C ALA A 102 4.73 5.64 -13.64
N ASN A 103 5.68 5.49 -14.57
CA ASN A 103 6.89 6.31 -14.57
C ASN A 103 6.63 7.75 -15.01
N GLU A 104 5.63 8.00 -15.87
CA GLU A 104 5.19 9.37 -16.17
C GLU A 104 4.65 10.07 -14.93
N LEU A 105 3.77 9.40 -14.17
CA LEU A 105 3.23 9.93 -12.91
C LEU A 105 4.32 10.11 -11.84
N ILE A 106 5.28 9.20 -11.73
CA ILE A 106 6.44 9.34 -10.84
C ILE A 106 7.28 10.56 -11.22
N THR A 107 7.54 10.75 -12.51
CA THR A 107 8.31 11.89 -13.01
C THR A 107 7.60 13.21 -12.77
N LYS A 108 6.27 13.25 -12.94
CA LYS A 108 5.45 14.41 -12.61
C LYS A 108 5.47 14.73 -11.12
N GLY A 109 5.60 13.71 -10.28
CA GLY A 109 5.49 13.83 -8.84
C GLY A 109 4.06 14.14 -8.39
N GLY A 110 3.92 14.41 -7.11
CA GLY A 110 2.65 14.79 -6.51
C GLY A 110 2.62 14.47 -5.03
N LYS A 111 2.09 15.40 -4.26
CA LYS A 111 2.02 15.28 -2.81
C LYS A 111 1.21 14.04 -2.42
N VAL A 112 1.71 13.30 -1.44
CA VAL A 112 0.99 12.21 -0.79
C VAL A 112 0.54 12.67 0.60
N ASP A 113 -0.76 12.84 0.74
CA ASP A 113 -1.38 13.31 1.98
C ASP A 113 -1.97 12.15 2.78
N ALA A 114 -1.86 12.25 4.11
CA ALA A 114 -2.44 11.31 5.05
C ALA A 114 -3.26 12.07 6.09
N ALA A 115 -4.54 11.76 6.24
CA ALA A 115 -5.43 12.39 7.21
C ALA A 115 -6.31 11.35 7.92
N ILE A 116 -6.59 11.59 9.20
CA ILE A 116 -7.62 10.86 9.95
C ILE A 116 -8.86 11.74 9.92
N LEU A 117 -9.94 11.25 9.32
CA LEU A 117 -11.13 12.05 9.03
C LEU A 117 -12.39 11.36 9.58
N PRO A 118 -13.44 12.11 9.94
CA PRO A 118 -14.78 11.55 10.16
C PRO A 118 -15.26 10.75 8.95
N TYR A 119 -16.09 9.72 9.17
CA TYR A 119 -16.56 8.82 8.12
C TYR A 119 -17.14 9.54 6.89
N GLU A 120 -17.98 10.55 7.10
CA GLU A 120 -18.63 11.28 6.00
C GLU A 120 -17.62 12.06 5.15
N GLU A 121 -16.67 12.76 5.79
CA GLU A 121 -15.59 13.48 5.08
C GLU A 121 -14.66 12.52 4.35
N ALA A 122 -14.32 11.40 5.00
CA ALA A 122 -13.53 10.33 4.39
C ALA A 122 -14.24 9.74 3.16
N SER A 123 -15.56 9.55 3.23
CA SER A 123 -16.39 9.06 2.12
C SER A 123 -16.33 10.01 0.92
N VAL A 124 -16.53 11.31 1.16
CA VAL A 124 -16.42 12.34 0.11
C VAL A 124 -15.02 12.31 -0.52
N LEU A 125 -13.96 12.23 0.30
CA LEU A 125 -12.59 12.20 -0.19
C LEU A 125 -12.26 10.94 -1.02
N CYS A 126 -12.91 9.82 -0.72
CA CYS A 126 -12.75 8.55 -1.45
C CYS A 126 -13.68 8.40 -2.66
N GLY A 127 -14.33 9.48 -3.12
CA GLY A 127 -15.22 9.44 -4.29
C GLY A 127 -16.69 9.10 -3.95
N GLY A 128 -17.11 9.34 -2.72
CA GLY A 128 -18.51 9.27 -2.27
C GLY A 128 -18.92 7.98 -1.57
N SER A 129 -18.00 7.02 -1.39
CA SER A 129 -18.26 5.82 -0.60
C SER A 129 -16.98 5.26 0.03
N LEU A 130 -17.14 4.47 1.08
CA LEU A 130 -16.06 3.72 1.74
C LEU A 130 -16.39 2.23 1.68
N PRO A 131 -15.37 1.35 1.68
CA PRO A 131 -15.59 -0.08 1.74
C PRO A 131 -16.38 -0.51 2.98
N ASP A 132 -17.20 -1.56 2.84
CA ASP A 132 -18.12 -2.05 3.89
C ASP A 132 -17.43 -2.45 5.21
N TYR A 133 -16.14 -2.76 5.15
CA TYR A 133 -15.35 -3.11 6.33
C TYR A 133 -14.97 -1.89 7.19
N ILE A 134 -15.19 -0.66 6.72
CA ILE A 134 -14.98 0.57 7.49
C ILE A 134 -16.29 0.92 8.24
N PRO A 135 -16.30 0.93 9.58
CA PRO A 135 -17.52 1.23 10.33
C PRO A 135 -17.95 2.70 10.15
N LYS A 136 -19.26 2.94 9.98
CA LYS A 136 -19.83 4.29 9.81
C LYS A 136 -19.57 5.26 10.96
N GLY A 137 -19.30 4.75 12.17
CA GLY A 137 -18.96 5.57 13.35
C GLY A 137 -17.45 5.75 13.58
N SER A 138 -16.60 5.37 12.63
CA SER A 138 -15.14 5.41 12.78
C SER A 138 -14.52 6.68 12.17
N THR A 139 -13.23 6.88 12.46
CA THR A 139 -12.40 7.92 11.85
C THR A 139 -11.26 7.28 11.05
N PRO A 140 -11.51 6.82 9.81
CA PRO A 140 -10.49 6.11 9.05
C PRO A 140 -9.32 7.04 8.68
N ARG A 141 -8.13 6.43 8.59
CA ARG A 141 -6.96 7.09 7.98
C ARG A 141 -7.05 6.95 6.47
N ILE A 142 -7.12 8.09 5.79
CA ILE A 142 -7.19 8.19 4.33
C ILE A 142 -5.84 8.65 3.79
N ILE A 143 -5.41 7.99 2.71
CA ILE A 143 -4.23 8.34 1.94
C ILE A 143 -4.67 8.86 0.58
N LYS A 144 -4.10 9.98 0.15
CA LYS A 144 -4.39 10.62 -1.14
C LYS A 144 -3.09 10.83 -1.90
N LEU A 145 -3.01 10.31 -3.13
CA LEU A 145 -1.86 10.48 -4.02
C LEU A 145 -2.19 11.55 -5.06
N GLY A 146 -1.58 12.73 -4.94
CA GLY A 146 -1.87 13.89 -5.78
C GLY A 146 -3.36 14.29 -5.74
N ASP A 147 -3.95 14.52 -6.90
CA ASP A 147 -5.34 15.00 -7.02
C ASP A 147 -6.39 13.88 -7.08
N ASN A 148 -5.97 12.61 -6.99
CA ASN A 148 -6.85 11.46 -7.15
C ASN A 148 -7.73 11.26 -5.91
N PRO A 149 -8.86 10.52 -6.03
CA PRO A 149 -9.62 10.09 -4.87
C PRO A 149 -8.73 9.39 -3.85
N GLY A 150 -8.99 9.65 -2.57
CA GLY A 150 -8.28 8.99 -1.48
C GLY A 150 -8.69 7.51 -1.33
N CYS A 151 -7.91 6.78 -0.55
CA CYS A 151 -8.26 5.43 -0.13
C CYS A 151 -7.99 5.21 1.36
N PRO A 152 -8.83 4.44 2.08
CA PRO A 152 -8.53 4.04 3.45
C PRO A 152 -7.29 3.15 3.50
N CYS A 153 -6.23 3.61 4.17
CA CYS A 153 -5.01 2.85 4.30
C CYS A 153 -4.26 3.14 5.61
N GLY A 154 -3.93 2.09 6.35
CA GLY A 154 -3.09 2.13 7.56
C GLY A 154 -1.59 2.01 7.29
N GLY A 155 -1.20 1.89 6.02
CA GLY A 155 0.17 1.71 5.57
C GLY A 155 1.06 2.94 5.72
N THR A 156 2.35 2.73 5.51
CA THR A 156 3.35 3.79 5.48
C THR A 156 3.60 4.18 4.03
N HIS A 157 3.65 5.47 3.74
CA HIS A 157 3.76 5.99 2.39
C HIS A 157 4.88 7.00 2.30
N VAL A 158 5.34 7.24 1.06
CA VAL A 158 6.23 8.36 0.75
C VAL A 158 5.49 9.69 0.92
N SER A 159 6.23 10.79 0.95
CA SER A 159 5.67 12.16 1.01
C SER A 159 5.30 12.71 -0.37
N ASP A 160 6.02 12.28 -1.42
CA ASP A 160 5.75 12.65 -2.80
C ASP A 160 5.84 11.42 -3.70
N ILE A 161 4.99 11.32 -4.72
CA ILE A 161 5.00 10.23 -5.70
C ILE A 161 6.39 10.09 -6.35
N SER A 162 7.16 11.17 -6.53
CA SER A 162 8.52 11.13 -7.09
C SER A 162 9.49 10.30 -6.24
N ASP A 163 9.24 10.16 -4.93
CA ASP A 163 10.08 9.37 -4.02
C ASP A 163 10.01 7.86 -4.29
N ILE A 164 9.07 7.40 -5.13
CA ILE A 164 9.04 6.02 -5.64
C ILE A 164 10.25 5.77 -6.55
N ILE A 165 10.79 6.81 -7.20
CA ILE A 165 11.95 6.82 -8.12
C ILE A 165 11.63 6.19 -9.48
N ASN A 166 11.22 4.93 -9.49
CA ASN A 166 10.74 4.27 -10.70
C ASN A 166 9.86 3.07 -10.35
N MET A 167 9.17 2.55 -11.36
CA MET A 167 8.40 1.34 -11.25
C MET A 167 8.57 0.50 -12.50
N LYS A 168 8.85 -0.79 -12.35
CA LYS A 168 8.89 -1.76 -13.44
C LYS A 168 7.77 -2.76 -13.26
N ILE A 169 6.94 -2.95 -14.27
CA ILE A 169 5.91 -3.99 -14.25
C ILE A 169 6.58 -5.28 -14.71
N THR A 170 6.88 -6.17 -13.77
CA THR A 170 7.63 -7.39 -14.05
C THR A 170 6.76 -8.42 -14.75
N GLN A 171 5.46 -8.46 -14.44
CA GLN A 171 4.56 -9.42 -15.03
C GLN A 171 3.08 -9.08 -14.84
N MET A 172 2.27 -9.43 -15.85
CA MET A 172 0.82 -9.53 -15.70
C MET A 172 0.36 -10.97 -15.92
N ARG A 173 -0.55 -11.47 -15.08
CA ARG A 173 -1.14 -12.81 -15.22
C ARG A 173 -2.64 -12.79 -14.96
N THR A 174 -3.42 -13.41 -15.84
CA THR A 174 -4.86 -13.63 -15.63
C THR A 174 -5.12 -15.10 -15.29
N LYS A 175 -5.81 -15.38 -14.18
CA LYS A 175 -6.23 -16.73 -13.79
C LYS A 175 -7.56 -16.69 -13.05
N LYS A 176 -8.53 -17.52 -13.48
CA LYS A 176 -9.85 -17.69 -12.82
C LYS A 176 -10.57 -16.35 -12.56
N GLY A 177 -10.63 -15.47 -13.56
CA GLY A 177 -11.32 -14.18 -13.39
C GLY A 177 -10.53 -13.13 -12.61
N MET A 178 -9.28 -13.40 -12.23
CA MET A 178 -8.42 -12.47 -11.49
C MET A 178 -7.19 -12.10 -12.32
N THR A 179 -6.86 -10.81 -12.37
CA THR A 179 -5.64 -10.30 -13.02
C THR A 179 -4.67 -9.84 -11.94
N LYS A 180 -3.45 -10.39 -11.93
CA LYS A 180 -2.35 -9.96 -11.06
C LYS A 180 -1.34 -9.15 -11.84
N VAL A 181 -0.91 -8.05 -11.26
CA VAL A 181 0.14 -7.18 -11.79
C VAL A 181 1.27 -7.14 -10.78
N PHE A 182 2.40 -7.74 -11.13
CA PHE A 182 3.62 -7.77 -10.35
C PHE A 182 4.51 -6.61 -10.75
N TYR A 183 5.21 -6.04 -9.77
CA TYR A 183 6.09 -4.91 -10.01
C TYR A 183 7.37 -5.01 -9.18
N THR A 184 8.30 -4.12 -9.48
CA THR A 184 9.50 -3.83 -8.68
C THR A 184 9.77 -2.34 -8.74
N ILE A 185 10.49 -1.82 -7.76
CA ILE A 185 11.03 -0.45 -7.75
C ILE A 185 12.56 -0.53 -7.67
N ALA A 186 13.26 0.53 -8.07
CA ALA A 186 14.70 0.64 -7.87
C ALA A 186 15.03 0.59 -6.39
N SER A 187 16.02 -0.22 -6.02
CA SER A 187 16.58 -0.24 -4.67
C SER A 187 17.23 1.10 -4.33
#